data_AF-S7V5D8-F1
#
_entry.id   AF-S7V5D8-F1
#
_cell.length_a   1.000
_cell.length_b   1.000
_cell.length_c   1.000
_cell.angle_alpha   90.00
_cell.angle_beta   90.00
_cell.angle_gamma   90.00
#
_symmetry.space_group_name_H-M   'P 1'
#
loop_
_entity.id
_entity.type
_entity.pdbx_description
1 polymer ?
#
loop_
_entity_poly.entity_id
_entity_poly.type
_entity_poly.pdbx_seq_one_letter_code
_entity_poly.pdbx_strand_id
1 'polypeptide(L)'
;MKNLLTHTSGINGHIEGNGAITPDDLIKDIELQGIKRQPGVWDYKDSNYSVLAYIIAEVSGEPYEQYIKNHIFKPAGMTHAGFYKTYEKRPYPAVGYKMEGSKNSYTVYT
;
A
#
# COMPACT_ATOMS: atom_id res chain seq x y z
N MET A 1 4.89 6.48 -15.29
CA MET A 1 4.35 7.21 -14.11
C MET A 1 2.86 7.54 -14.21
N LYS A 2 2.41 8.38 -15.17
CA LYS A 2 0.99 8.81 -15.28
C LYS A 2 -0.01 7.67 -15.14
N ASN A 3 0.17 6.60 -15.92
CA ASN A 3 -0.77 5.48 -15.93
C ASN A 3 -0.84 4.69 -14.61
N LEU A 4 0.22 4.68 -13.80
CA LEU A 4 0.18 4.09 -12.46
C LEU A 4 -0.68 4.95 -11.54
N LEU A 5 -0.43 6.28 -11.51
CA LEU A 5 -1.17 7.23 -10.69
C LEU A 5 -2.67 7.27 -11.02
N THR A 6 -3.02 7.07 -12.29
CA THR A 6 -4.41 7.16 -12.77
C THR A 6 -5.10 5.81 -12.90
N HIS A 7 -4.51 4.72 -12.38
CA HIS A 7 -5.04 3.35 -12.52
C HIS A 7 -5.34 2.95 -13.98
N THR A 8 -4.53 3.40 -14.93
CA THR A 8 -4.66 3.08 -16.36
C THR A 8 -3.46 2.31 -16.89
N SER A 9 -2.71 1.63 -16.03
CA SER A 9 -1.47 0.92 -16.38
C SER A 9 -1.69 -0.39 -17.12
N GLY A 10 -2.82 -1.06 -16.88
CA GLY A 10 -3.11 -2.38 -17.42
C GLY A 10 -2.34 -3.52 -16.75
N ILE A 11 -1.66 -3.30 -15.61
CA ILE A 11 -1.00 -4.38 -14.84
C ILE A 11 -2.04 -5.35 -14.25
N ASN A 12 -1.69 -6.63 -14.14
CA ASN A 12 -2.51 -7.58 -13.39
C ASN A 12 -2.49 -7.28 -11.89
N GLY A 13 -1.31 -6.90 -11.38
CA GLY A 13 -1.07 -6.61 -9.96
C GLY A 13 -0.79 -7.86 -9.14
N HIS A 14 -0.53 -7.65 -7.85
CA HIS A 14 -0.36 -8.69 -6.84
C HIS A 14 -1.71 -9.32 -6.49
N ILE A 15 -1.70 -10.62 -6.15
CA ILE A 15 -2.86 -11.28 -5.57
C ILE A 15 -2.80 -11.07 -4.05
N GLU A 16 -3.65 -10.18 -3.55
CA GLU A 16 -3.69 -9.83 -2.14
C GLU A 16 -3.93 -11.05 -1.24
N GLY A 17 -3.18 -11.11 -0.13
CA GLY A 17 -3.25 -12.17 0.86
C GLY A 17 -2.80 -11.69 2.24
N ASN A 18 -2.86 -12.57 3.24
CA ASN A 18 -2.56 -12.21 4.63
C ASN A 18 -1.07 -12.41 5.00
N GLY A 19 -0.23 -12.80 4.05
CA GLY A 19 1.19 -13.07 4.29
C GLY A 19 2.03 -11.79 4.27
N ALA A 20 3.05 -11.72 5.12
CA ALA A 20 4.05 -10.65 5.02
C ALA A 20 4.84 -10.81 3.72
N ILE A 21 5.01 -9.71 2.98
CA ILE A 21 5.81 -9.64 1.76
C ILE A 21 6.74 -8.43 1.85
N THR A 22 7.98 -8.58 1.40
CA THR A 22 8.92 -7.45 1.32
C THR A 22 8.56 -6.58 0.12
N PRO A 23 8.91 -5.28 0.11
CA PRO A 23 8.72 -4.45 -1.08
C PRO A 23 9.34 -5.07 -2.35
N ASP A 24 10.56 -5.60 -2.26
CA ASP A 24 11.25 -6.19 -3.41
C ASP A 24 10.53 -7.43 -3.95
N ASP A 25 10.09 -8.33 -3.06
CA ASP A 25 9.37 -9.53 -3.48
C ASP A 25 7.98 -9.21 -4.03
N LEU A 26 7.33 -8.16 -3.51
CA LEU A 26 6.07 -7.65 -4.05
C LEU A 26 6.25 -7.12 -5.47
N ILE A 27 7.31 -6.36 -5.75
CA ILE A 27 7.59 -5.87 -7.10
C ILE A 27 7.91 -7.02 -8.06
N LYS A 28 8.71 -8.00 -7.62
CA LYS A 28 8.98 -9.21 -8.42
C LYS A 28 7.71 -9.97 -8.75
N ASP A 29 6.79 -10.14 -7.80
CA ASP A 29 5.50 -10.77 -8.07
C ASP A 29 4.68 -9.97 -9.08
N ILE A 30 4.55 -8.65 -8.90
CA ILE A 30 3.83 -7.79 -9.84
C ILE A 30 4.41 -7.89 -11.26
N GLU A 31 5.74 -7.96 -11.39
CA GLU A 31 6.41 -8.15 -12.67
C GLU A 31 6.08 -9.52 -13.28
N LEU A 32 6.16 -10.60 -12.49
CA LEU A 32 5.84 -11.96 -12.93
C LEU A 32 4.38 -12.12 -13.38
N GLN A 33 3.45 -11.43 -12.72
CA GLN A 33 2.02 -11.42 -13.09
C GLN A 33 1.78 -10.72 -14.44
N GLY A 34 2.69 -9.84 -14.86
CA GLY A 34 2.65 -9.17 -16.15
C GLY A 34 1.49 -8.19 -16.34
N ILE A 35 1.19 -7.88 -17.60
CA ILE A 35 0.13 -6.94 -17.98
C ILE A 35 -1.08 -7.67 -18.58
N LYS A 36 -2.27 -7.19 -18.22
CA LYS A 36 -3.55 -7.59 -18.80
C LYS A 36 -3.78 -6.99 -20.18
N ARG A 37 -3.33 -5.73 -20.36
CA ARG A 37 -3.59 -4.91 -21.55
C ARG A 37 -2.61 -3.74 -21.62
N GLN A 38 -2.53 -3.11 -22.78
CA GLN A 38 -1.78 -1.86 -22.94
C GLN A 38 -2.37 -0.73 -22.07
N PRO A 39 -1.56 0.22 -21.60
CA PRO A 39 -2.05 1.34 -20.80
C PRO A 39 -3.09 2.21 -21.52
N GLY A 40 -4.01 2.80 -20.75
CA GLY A 40 -5.00 3.77 -21.24
C GLY A 40 -6.45 3.49 -20.84
N VAL A 41 -6.75 2.30 -20.32
CA VAL A 41 -8.07 1.93 -19.80
C VAL A 41 -8.03 1.86 -18.29
N TRP A 42 -8.99 2.51 -17.62
CA TRP A 42 -9.06 2.54 -16.17
C TRP A 42 -9.40 1.14 -15.60
N ASP A 43 -8.60 0.69 -14.63
CA ASP A 43 -8.72 -0.58 -13.92
C ASP A 43 -8.04 -0.41 -12.54
N TYR A 44 -8.84 -0.28 -11.48
CA TYR A 44 -8.33 -0.02 -10.14
C TYR A 44 -7.44 -1.17 -9.64
N LYS A 45 -6.23 -0.82 -9.20
CA LYS A 45 -5.21 -1.75 -8.67
C LYS A 45 -4.33 -1.04 -7.67
N ASP A 46 -4.27 -1.56 -6.45
CA ASP A 46 -3.39 -1.08 -5.38
C ASP A 46 -1.91 -1.25 -5.75
N SER A 47 -1.58 -2.31 -6.49
CA SER A 47 -0.22 -2.57 -6.99
C SER A 47 0.36 -1.43 -7.82
N ASN A 48 -0.47 -0.57 -8.43
CA ASN A 48 0.04 0.64 -9.07
C ASN A 48 0.79 1.54 -8.08
N TYR A 49 0.22 1.72 -6.88
CA TYR A 49 0.81 2.54 -5.83
C TYR A 49 1.94 1.82 -5.12
N SER A 50 1.93 0.48 -5.03
CA SER A 50 3.10 -0.29 -4.58
C SER A 50 4.31 -0.07 -5.48
N VAL A 51 4.13 -0.09 -6.80
CA VAL A 51 5.20 0.23 -7.78
C VAL A 51 5.66 1.68 -7.63
N LEU A 52 4.75 2.63 -7.44
CA LEU A 52 5.11 4.04 -7.22
C LEU A 52 5.91 4.24 -5.92
N ALA A 53 5.51 3.59 -4.83
CA ALA A 53 6.22 3.64 -3.55
C ALA A 53 7.63 3.06 -3.68
N TYR A 54 7.79 1.96 -4.42
CA TYR A 54 9.09 1.39 -4.73
C TYR A 54 9.96 2.35 -5.55
N ILE A 55 9.41 2.97 -6.60
CA ILE A 55 10.16 3.96 -7.40
C ILE A 55 10.61 5.15 -6.53
N ILE A 56 9.79 5.62 -5.58
CA ILE A 56 10.19 6.67 -4.65
C ILE A 56 11.42 6.23 -3.85
N ALA A 57 11.42 5.00 -3.31
CA ALA A 57 12.53 4.49 -2.53
C ALA A 57 13.82 4.38 -3.38
N GLU A 58 13.71 3.79 -4.57
CA GLU A 58 14.86 3.61 -5.49
C GLU A 58 15.46 4.95 -5.94
N VAL A 59 14.62 5.92 -6.30
CA VAL A 59 15.11 7.21 -6.82
C VAL A 59 15.64 8.11 -5.70
N SER A 60 15.05 8.05 -4.50
CA SER A 60 15.51 8.87 -3.37
C SER A 60 16.71 8.27 -2.62
N GLY A 61 16.90 6.94 -2.69
CA GLY A 61 17.86 6.22 -1.86
C GLY A 61 17.41 6.11 -0.39
N GLU A 62 16.18 6.50 -0.05
CA GLU A 62 15.61 6.37 1.29
C GLU A 62 14.57 5.24 1.35
N PRO A 63 14.48 4.49 2.45
CA PRO A 63 13.33 3.61 2.68
C PRO A 63 12.02 4.40 2.58
N TYR A 64 11.02 3.86 1.87
CA TYR A 64 9.76 4.57 1.59
C TYR A 64 9.11 5.19 2.84
N GLU A 65 9.04 4.44 3.94
CA GLU A 65 8.47 4.94 5.20
C GLU A 65 9.22 6.18 5.75
N GLN A 66 10.55 6.18 5.61
CA GLN A 66 11.40 7.27 6.04
C GLN A 66 11.27 8.49 5.12
N TYR A 67 11.16 8.27 3.81
CA TYR A 67 10.89 9.33 2.83
C TYR A 67 9.57 10.05 3.15
N ILE A 68 8.48 9.31 3.34
CA ILE A 68 7.17 9.90 3.68
C ILE A 68 7.25 10.69 5.00
N LYS A 69 7.94 10.16 6.01
CA LYS A 69 8.12 10.86 7.29
C LYS A 69 8.90 12.16 7.12
N ASN A 70 9.98 12.15 6.34
CA ASN A 70 10.86 13.30 6.15
C ASN A 70 10.29 14.38 5.22
N HIS A 71 9.60 13.98 4.16
CA HIS A 71 9.20 14.87 3.07
C HIS A 71 7.71 15.23 3.08
N ILE A 72 6.88 14.51 3.84
CA ILE A 72 5.45 14.78 3.93
C ILE A 72 5.04 15.06 5.37
N PHE A 73 5.23 14.10 6.29
CA PHE A 73 4.71 14.24 7.64
C PHE A 73 5.37 15.37 8.43
N LYS A 74 6.71 15.44 8.45
CA LYS A 74 7.43 16.51 9.15
C LYS A 74 7.10 17.90 8.58
N PRO A 75 7.19 18.16 7.26
CA PRO A 75 6.89 19.48 6.71
C PRO A 75 5.43 19.91 6.91
N ALA A 76 4.49 18.95 6.90
CA ALA A 76 3.07 19.22 7.13
C ALA A 76 2.68 19.25 8.63
N GLY A 77 3.63 19.08 9.56
CA GLY A 77 3.35 19.08 11.00
C GLY A 77 2.55 17.85 11.50
N MET A 78 2.51 16.76 10.74
CA MET A 78 1.75 15.55 11.06
C MET A 78 2.46 14.67 12.11
N THR A 79 2.51 15.13 13.35
CA THR A 79 3.17 14.43 14.46
C THR A 79 2.46 13.13 14.90
N HIS A 80 1.19 12.98 14.54
CA HIS A 80 0.34 11.83 14.90
C HIS A 80 0.09 10.85 13.75
N ALA A 81 0.86 10.93 12.65
CA ALA A 81 0.81 9.99 11.52
C ALA A 81 1.95 8.96 11.57
N GLY A 82 1.76 7.79 10.96
CA GLY A 82 2.74 6.70 10.91
C GLY A 82 2.27 5.50 10.08
N PHE A 83 3.10 4.45 10.07
CA PHE A 83 2.83 3.19 9.37
C PHE A 83 2.43 2.08 10.35
N TYR A 84 1.76 1.04 9.85
CA TYR A 84 1.16 -0.03 10.66
C TYR A 84 2.11 -0.65 11.71
N LYS A 85 3.35 -0.98 11.34
CA LYS A 85 4.36 -1.53 12.29
C LYS A 85 4.68 -0.60 13.46
N THR A 86 4.51 0.70 13.27
CA THR A 86 4.67 1.71 14.33
C THR A 86 3.36 2.04 15.03
N TYR A 87 2.22 1.69 14.44
CA TYR A 87 0.88 1.95 14.94
C TYR A 87 0.55 1.08 16.17
N GLU A 88 0.84 -0.22 16.12
CA GLU A 88 0.63 -1.14 17.26
C GLU A 88 1.36 -0.70 18.54
N LYS A 89 2.43 0.09 18.39
CA LYS A 89 3.23 0.61 19.50
C LYS A 89 2.72 1.93 20.07
N ARG A 90 1.69 2.55 19.47
CA ARG A 90 1.16 3.83 19.92
C ARG A 90 0.06 3.65 20.97
N PRO A 91 -0.12 4.62 21.88
CA PRO A 91 -1.29 4.66 22.75
C PRO A 91 -2.57 4.75 21.92
N TYR A 92 -3.58 3.96 22.31
CA TYR A 92 -4.94 3.97 21.74
C TYR A 92 -5.04 3.60 20.25
N PRO A 93 -4.54 2.44 19.81
CA PRO A 93 -4.85 1.95 18.48
C PRO A 93 -6.37 1.69 18.39
N ALA A 94 -7.01 2.27 17.38
CA ALA A 94 -8.32 1.83 16.94
C ALA A 94 -8.28 0.35 16.52
N VAL A 95 -9.35 -0.36 16.84
CA VAL A 95 -9.55 -1.78 16.53
C VAL A 95 -10.55 -1.90 15.37
N GLY A 96 -10.24 -2.75 14.40
CA GLY A 96 -11.12 -3.01 13.26
C GLY A 96 -12.20 -4.02 13.60
N TYR A 97 -13.44 -3.77 13.18
CA TYR A 97 -14.57 -4.69 13.35
C TYR A 97 -15.24 -4.94 12.01
N LYS A 98 -15.57 -6.20 11.71
CA LYS A 98 -16.40 -6.58 10.56
C LYS A 98 -17.59 -7.37 11.04
N MET A 99 -18.78 -7.02 10.56
CA MET A 99 -19.98 -7.80 10.84
C MET A 99 -19.90 -9.18 10.17
N GLU A 100 -20.26 -10.20 10.93
CA GLU A 100 -20.45 -11.55 10.42
C GLU A 100 -21.94 -11.80 10.13
N GLY A 101 -22.32 -11.74 8.85
CA GLY A 101 -23.68 -12.08 8.41
C GLY A 101 -24.77 -11.19 9.02
N SER A 102 -25.98 -11.76 9.16
CA SER A 102 -27.19 -11.07 9.63
C SER A 102 -27.43 -11.15 11.14
N LYS A 103 -26.48 -11.66 11.91
CA LYS A 103 -26.54 -11.65 13.38
C LYS A 103 -25.54 -10.61 13.89
N ASN A 104 -25.84 -9.98 15.03
CA ASN A 104 -25.00 -8.97 15.70
C ASN A 104 -23.67 -9.57 16.24
N SER A 105 -22.97 -10.39 15.46
CA SER A 105 -21.64 -10.92 15.74
C SER A 105 -20.60 -10.19 14.90
N TYR A 106 -19.43 -9.95 15.47
CA TYR A 106 -18.35 -9.21 14.84
C TYR A 106 -17.04 -10.00 14.94
N THR A 107 -16.30 -10.08 13.84
CA THR A 107 -14.88 -10.46 13.88
C THR A 107 -14.07 -9.24 14.31
N VAL A 108 -13.21 -9.41 15.31
CA VAL A 108 -12.27 -8.38 15.77
C VAL A 108 -10.94 -8.61 15.06
N TYR A 109 -10.45 -7.59 14.35
CA TYR A 109 -9.13 -7.58 13.73
C TYR A 109 -8.18 -6.76 14.60
N THR A 110 -7.14 -7.41 15.09
CA THR A 110 -6.03 -6.80 15.83
C THR A 110 -4.79 -6.74 14.98
#